data_AF-A0A4Q3SJN0-F1
#
_entry.id   AF-A0A4Q3SJN0-F1
#
_cell.length_a   1.000
_cell.length_b   1.000
_cell.length_c   1.000
_cell.angle_alpha   90.00
_cell.angle_beta   90.00
_cell.angle_gamma   90.00
#
_symmetry.space_group_name_H-M   'P 1'
#
loop_
_entity.id
_entity.type
_entity.pdbx_description
1 polymer ?
#
loop_
_entity_poly.entity_id
_entity_poly.type
_entity_poly.pdbx_seq_one_letter_code
_entity_poly.pdbx_strand_id
1 'polypeptide(L)'
;RKAVDAGAVAFLDVVRDLGVRLDLNALTIFARWITPPLTPKRFDTWFYVADAPDDQLAACDGRETVDAEWVEPKEVLRMAEAGERKVIFPTRMNVQLLAEANSAQDCIDRAKARTLVTVEPQIRDREGGKVLVLPVDAGYGVVEEPLDRVM
;
A
#
# COMPACT_ATOMS: atom_id res chain seq x y z
N ARG A 1 18.75 11.16 -9.41
CA ARG A 1 18.36 10.54 -8.12
C ARG A 1 18.93 11.30 -6.92
N LYS A 2 20.22 11.17 -6.54
CA LYS A 2 20.80 11.85 -5.35
C LYS A 2 20.44 13.33 -5.17
N ALA A 3 20.47 14.12 -6.25
CA ALA A 3 20.11 15.54 -6.20
C ALA A 3 18.60 15.78 -5.96
N VAL A 4 17.74 14.89 -6.47
CA VAL A 4 16.30 14.91 -6.22
C VAL A 4 16.02 14.54 -4.76
N ASP A 5 16.65 13.46 -4.26
CA ASP A 5 16.49 12.99 -2.88
C ASP A 5 16.93 14.05 -1.86
N ALA A 6 17.97 14.84 -2.19
CA ALA A 6 18.46 15.95 -1.37
C ALA A 6 17.64 17.25 -1.52
N GLY A 7 16.61 17.27 -2.38
CA GLY A 7 15.80 18.46 -2.67
C GLY A 7 16.55 19.55 -3.45
N ALA A 8 17.72 19.26 -4.01
CA ALA A 8 18.53 20.21 -4.77
C ALA A 8 18.02 20.41 -6.21
N VAL A 9 17.31 19.42 -6.77
CA VAL A 9 16.66 19.48 -8.08
C VAL A 9 15.24 18.95 -7.94
N ALA A 10 14.24 19.64 -8.48
CA ALA A 10 12.89 19.11 -8.46
C ALA A 10 12.77 17.92 -9.42
N PHE A 11 12.04 16.88 -9.02
CA PHE A 11 11.81 15.71 -9.90
C PHE A 11 11.21 16.13 -11.26
N LEU A 12 10.35 17.14 -11.27
CA LEU A 12 9.75 17.67 -12.50
C LEU A 12 10.76 18.37 -13.44
N ASP A 13 11.87 18.91 -12.91
CA ASP A 13 12.95 19.43 -13.76
C ASP A 13 13.65 18.28 -14.48
N VAL A 14 13.95 17.19 -13.76
CA VAL A 14 14.56 15.99 -14.37
C VAL A 14 13.68 15.43 -15.49
N VAL A 15 12.37 15.36 -15.29
CA VAL A 15 11.40 14.92 -16.32
C VAL A 15 11.47 15.82 -17.55
N ARG A 16 11.51 17.14 -17.36
CA ARG A 16 11.62 18.12 -18.46
C ARG A 16 12.93 17.99 -19.21
N ASP A 17 14.05 17.92 -18.49
CA ASP A 17 15.40 17.87 -19.06
C ASP A 17 15.62 16.59 -19.90
N LEU A 18 15.00 15.48 -19.49
CA LEU A 18 15.01 14.23 -20.24
C LEU A 18 14.04 14.21 -21.43
N GLY A 19 13.18 15.22 -21.58
CA GLY A 19 12.17 15.27 -22.64
C GLY A 19 11.09 14.20 -22.53
N VAL A 20 10.89 13.62 -21.33
CA VAL A 20 9.91 12.56 -21.07
C VAL A 20 8.64 13.10 -20.43
N ARG A 21 7.59 12.28 -20.34
CA ARG A 21 6.31 12.62 -19.69
C ARG A 21 5.93 11.54 -18.69
N LEU A 22 5.27 11.96 -17.62
CA LEU A 22 4.67 11.05 -16.65
C LEU A 22 3.33 10.56 -17.20
N ASP A 23 3.16 9.25 -17.34
CA ASP A 23 1.88 8.65 -17.71
C ASP A 23 1.04 8.39 -16.45
N LEU A 24 0.27 9.38 -16.04
CA LEU A 24 -0.61 9.25 -14.87
C LEU A 24 -1.83 8.36 -15.15
N ASN A 25 -2.14 8.05 -16.41
CA ASN A 25 -3.24 7.15 -16.75
C ASN A 25 -2.91 5.69 -16.46
N ALA A 26 -1.62 5.36 -16.33
CA ALA A 26 -1.17 4.03 -15.91
C ALA A 26 -1.49 3.73 -14.43
N LEU A 27 -1.76 4.77 -13.62
CA LEU A 27 -2.10 4.61 -12.21
C LEU A 27 -3.60 4.37 -12.04
N THR A 28 -3.96 3.27 -11.38
CA THR A 28 -5.33 3.01 -10.95
C THR A 28 -5.44 3.18 -9.45
N ILE A 29 -6.41 3.96 -8.99
CA ILE A 29 -6.68 4.13 -7.55
C ILE A 29 -7.06 2.76 -6.98
N PHE A 30 -6.34 2.33 -5.95
CA PHE A 30 -6.55 1.05 -5.30
C PHE A 30 -7.31 1.22 -3.98
N ALA A 31 -6.82 2.07 -3.08
CA ALA A 31 -7.47 2.30 -1.80
C ALA A 31 -7.14 3.70 -1.27
N ARG A 32 -7.90 4.18 -0.29
CA ARG A 32 -7.57 5.39 0.46
C ARG A 32 -7.73 5.12 1.93
N TRP A 33 -6.69 5.42 2.70
CA TRP A 33 -6.62 5.15 4.13
C TRP A 33 -6.34 6.43 4.90
N ILE A 34 -7.12 6.69 5.94
CA ILE A 34 -6.89 7.80 6.86
C ILE A 34 -6.54 7.22 8.23
N THR A 35 -5.39 7.61 8.78
CA THR A 35 -4.99 7.18 10.13
C THR A 35 -6.03 7.70 11.15
N PRO A 36 -6.47 6.88 12.12
CA PRO A 36 -7.42 7.31 13.14
C PRO A 36 -6.92 8.54 13.93
N PRO A 37 -7.83 9.35 14.49
CA PRO A 37 -7.46 10.57 15.22
C PRO A 37 -6.67 10.32 16.51
N LEU A 38 -6.60 9.08 16.98
CA LEU A 38 -5.97 8.68 18.24
C LEU A 38 -4.44 8.58 18.14
N THR A 39 -3.86 8.65 16.94
CA THR A 39 -2.40 8.64 16.75
C THR A 39 -1.85 10.07 16.57
N PRO A 40 -0.69 10.41 17.17
CA PRO A 40 -0.12 11.76 17.11
C PRO A 40 0.32 12.16 15.69
N LYS A 41 0.70 11.17 14.87
CA LYS A 41 1.00 11.35 13.45
C LYS A 41 -0.12 10.71 12.65
N ARG A 42 -0.67 11.47 11.70
CA ARG A 42 -1.77 11.03 10.83
C ARG A 42 -1.40 11.21 9.37
N PHE A 43 -1.87 10.29 8.55
CA PHE A 43 -1.71 10.32 7.11
C PHE A 43 -3.06 10.11 6.43
N ASP A 44 -3.26 10.79 5.30
CA ASP A 44 -4.29 10.50 4.31
C ASP A 44 -3.57 9.89 3.10
N THR A 45 -3.53 8.57 3.07
CA THR A 45 -2.70 7.78 2.15
C THR A 45 -3.56 7.22 1.03
N TRP A 46 -3.22 7.62 -0.20
CA TRP A 46 -3.77 7.04 -1.41
C TRP A 46 -2.86 5.91 -1.90
N PHE A 47 -3.44 4.74 -2.10
CA PHE A 47 -2.79 3.58 -2.68
C PHE A 47 -3.16 3.49 -4.15
N TYR A 48 -2.18 3.15 -4.98
CA TYR A 48 -2.33 2.95 -6.41
C TYR A 48 -1.77 1.59 -6.80
N VAL A 49 -2.33 1.02 -7.87
CA VAL A 49 -1.76 -0.13 -8.58
C VAL A 49 -1.46 0.28 -10.02
N ALA A 50 -0.40 -0.29 -10.57
CA ALA A 50 0.02 -0.11 -11.95
C ALA A 50 0.66 -1.41 -12.44
N ASP A 51 0.55 -1.66 -13.74
CA ASP A 51 1.25 -2.76 -14.39
C ASP A 51 2.71 -2.34 -14.64
N ALA A 52 3.65 -3.17 -14.20
CA ALA A 52 5.07 -2.87 -14.33
C ALA A 52 5.58 -3.44 -15.66
N PRO A 53 6.46 -2.73 -16.40
CA PRO A 53 7.12 -3.29 -17.57
C PRO A 53 7.87 -4.58 -17.24
N ASP A 54 7.88 -5.54 -18.18
CA ASP A 54 8.52 -6.85 -18.00
C ASP A 54 10.02 -6.77 -17.63
N ASP A 55 10.70 -5.69 -18.02
CA ASP A 55 12.12 -5.45 -17.77
C ASP A 55 12.39 -4.60 -16.51
N GLN A 56 11.35 -4.30 -15.71
CA GLN A 56 11.50 -3.51 -14.50
C GLN A 56 12.27 -4.27 -13.41
N LEU A 57 13.46 -3.77 -13.10
CA LEU A 57 14.26 -4.29 -11.99
C LEU A 57 13.79 -3.71 -10.64
N ALA A 58 13.68 -4.57 -9.64
CA ALA A 58 13.53 -4.16 -8.25
C ALA A 58 14.87 -3.60 -7.76
N ALA A 59 14.92 -2.30 -7.46
CA ALA A 59 16.13 -1.61 -7.02
C ALA A 59 15.81 -0.62 -5.89
N CYS A 60 16.68 -0.56 -4.90
CA CYS A 60 16.60 0.33 -3.75
C CYS A 60 17.80 1.30 -3.71
N ASP A 61 17.79 2.31 -2.83
CA ASP A 61 18.98 3.19 -2.66
C ASP A 61 20.11 2.57 -1.87
N GLY A 62 19.82 1.53 -1.09
CA GLY A 62 20.71 1.04 -0.06
C GLY A 62 20.87 2.02 1.11
N ARG A 63 19.96 2.98 1.31
CA ARG A 63 20.01 3.94 2.44
C ARG A 63 18.75 3.89 3.29
N GLU A 64 17.64 4.33 2.73
CA GLU A 64 16.32 4.28 3.38
C GLU A 64 15.70 2.91 3.14
N THR A 65 15.79 2.45 1.89
CA THR A 65 15.40 1.10 1.48
C THR A 65 16.67 0.32 1.21
N VAL A 66 16.85 -0.77 1.96
CA VAL A 66 18.06 -1.61 1.90
C VAL A 66 17.89 -2.88 1.07
N ASP A 67 16.65 -3.23 0.72
CA ASP A 67 16.31 -4.41 -0.06
C ASP A 67 15.06 -4.15 -0.92
N ALA A 68 14.96 -4.82 -2.05
CA ALA A 68 13.81 -4.74 -2.95
C ALA A 68 13.71 -6.04 -3.76
N GLU A 69 12.53 -6.65 -3.74
CA GLU A 69 12.26 -7.92 -4.43
C GLU A 69 10.90 -7.91 -5.14
N TRP A 70 10.79 -8.68 -6.21
CA TRP A 70 9.52 -9.06 -6.81
C TRP A 70 9.05 -10.36 -6.15
N VAL A 71 7.89 -10.33 -5.53
CA VAL A 71 7.34 -11.45 -4.75
C VAL A 71 5.83 -11.55 -4.96
N GLU A 72 5.31 -12.78 -5.02
CA GLU A 72 3.88 -13.00 -5.16
C GLU A 72 3.11 -12.49 -3.93
N PRO A 73 1.94 -11.84 -4.09
CA PRO A 73 1.17 -11.31 -2.97
C PRO A 73 0.84 -12.37 -1.90
N LYS A 74 0.51 -13.59 -2.31
CA LYS A 74 0.21 -14.70 -1.39
C LYS A 74 1.42 -15.12 -0.57
N GLU A 75 2.61 -15.05 -1.18
CA GLU A 75 3.84 -15.39 -0.48
C GLU A 75 4.22 -14.31 0.55
N VAL A 76 3.99 -13.02 0.25
CA VAL A 76 4.14 -11.94 1.25
C VAL A 76 3.28 -12.20 2.49
N LEU A 77 2.04 -12.66 2.30
CA LEU A 77 1.13 -12.98 3.40
C LEU A 77 1.63 -14.19 4.20
N ARG A 78 2.08 -15.25 3.53
CA ARG A 78 2.66 -16.44 4.17
C ARG A 78 3.88 -16.08 5.01
N MET A 79 4.82 -15.31 4.45
CA MET A 79 6.01 -14.84 5.15
C MET A 79 5.66 -13.96 6.36
N ALA A 80 4.63 -13.12 6.25
CA ALA A 80 4.15 -12.29 7.35
C ALA A 80 3.55 -13.13 8.48
N GLU A 81 2.75 -14.15 8.15
CA GLU A 81 2.15 -15.07 9.11
C GLU A 81 3.22 -15.92 9.82
N ALA A 82 4.24 -16.37 9.09
CA ALA A 82 5.37 -17.11 9.63
C ALA A 82 6.37 -16.25 10.43
N GLY A 83 6.22 -14.92 10.43
CA GLY A 83 7.14 -13.99 11.08
C GLY A 83 8.48 -13.81 10.35
N GLU A 84 8.60 -14.30 9.11
CA GLU A 84 9.79 -14.18 8.25
C GLU A 84 9.96 -12.75 7.69
N ARG A 85 8.85 -12.02 7.55
CA ARG A 85 8.81 -10.62 7.11
C ARG A 85 7.85 -9.82 7.98
N LYS A 86 8.27 -8.64 8.43
CA LYS A 86 7.36 -7.69 9.10
C LYS A 86 6.57 -6.92 8.04
N VAL A 87 5.25 -7.11 8.02
CA VAL A 87 4.33 -6.37 7.13
C VAL A 87 3.34 -5.59 7.98
N ILE A 88 3.40 -4.25 7.90
CA ILE A 88 2.51 -3.39 8.67
C ILE A 88 1.05 -3.56 8.23
N PHE A 89 0.12 -3.28 9.13
CA PHE A 89 -1.29 -3.61 8.95
C PHE A 89 -1.93 -3.05 7.66
N PRO A 90 -1.84 -1.75 7.31
CA PRO A 90 -2.41 -1.26 6.04
C PRO A 90 -1.79 -1.94 4.81
N THR A 91 -0.49 -2.23 4.85
CA THR A 91 0.18 -2.97 3.77
C THR A 91 -0.36 -4.39 3.68
N ARG A 92 -0.48 -5.12 4.79
CA ARG A 92 -1.03 -6.48 4.83
C ARG A 92 -2.45 -6.53 4.26
N MET A 93 -3.31 -5.59 4.64
CA MET A 93 -4.69 -5.51 4.12
C MET A 93 -4.70 -5.29 2.60
N ASN A 94 -3.88 -4.36 2.09
CA ASN A 94 -3.79 -4.12 0.65
C ASN A 94 -3.16 -5.30 -0.12
N VAL A 95 -2.21 -6.02 0.48
CA VAL A 95 -1.64 -7.25 -0.10
C VAL A 95 -2.67 -8.39 -0.13
N GLN A 96 -3.51 -8.53 0.91
CA GLN A 96 -4.63 -9.50 0.90
C GLN A 96 -5.58 -9.23 -0.26
N LEU A 97 -5.94 -7.96 -0.46
CA LEU A 97 -6.80 -7.54 -1.55
C LEU A 97 -6.15 -7.73 -2.93
N LEU A 98 -4.85 -7.47 -3.03
CA LEU A 98 -4.06 -7.71 -4.24
C LEU A 98 -3.99 -9.21 -4.58
N ALA A 99 -3.92 -10.07 -3.56
CA ALA A 99 -3.84 -11.53 -3.72
C ALA A 99 -5.13 -12.18 -4.26
N GLU A 100 -6.24 -11.44 -4.36
CA GLU A 100 -7.48 -11.88 -5.00
C GLU A 100 -7.41 -11.86 -6.54
N ALA A 101 -6.48 -11.08 -7.10
CA ALA A 101 -6.30 -10.97 -8.55
C ALA A 101 -5.45 -12.11 -9.10
N ASN A 102 -5.74 -12.53 -10.33
CA ASN A 102 -5.01 -13.59 -11.03
C ASN A 102 -3.94 -13.05 -12.00
N SER A 103 -3.95 -11.76 -12.28
CA SER A 103 -2.98 -11.05 -13.12
C SER A 103 -2.97 -9.55 -12.80
N ALA A 104 -1.99 -8.82 -13.32
CA ALA A 104 -1.94 -7.36 -13.19
C ALA A 104 -3.18 -6.69 -13.80
N GLN A 105 -3.61 -7.14 -14.98
CA GLN A 105 -4.83 -6.61 -15.62
C GLN A 105 -6.10 -6.92 -14.82
N ASP A 106 -6.26 -8.14 -14.30
CA ASP A 106 -7.38 -8.51 -13.42
C ASP A 106 -7.39 -7.61 -12.15
N CYS A 107 -6.22 -7.33 -11.57
CA CYS A 107 -6.10 -6.42 -10.44
C CYS A 107 -6.59 -5.00 -10.79
N ILE A 108 -6.17 -4.46 -11.94
CA ILE A 108 -6.57 -3.13 -12.41
C ILE A 108 -8.09 -3.07 -12.64
N ASP A 109 -8.66 -4.09 -13.29
CA ASP A 109 -10.09 -4.14 -13.58
C ASP A 109 -10.93 -4.24 -12.31
N ARG A 110 -10.50 -5.07 -11.34
CA ARG A 110 -11.13 -5.16 -10.00
C ARG A 110 -11.07 -3.83 -9.25
N ALA A 111 -9.92 -3.15 -9.29
CA ALA A 111 -9.76 -1.86 -8.62
C ALA A 111 -10.69 -0.78 -9.21
N LYS A 112 -10.85 -0.76 -10.55
CA LYS A 112 -11.80 0.15 -11.24
C LYS A 112 -13.27 -0.18 -10.96
N ALA A 113 -13.61 -1.47 -10.84
CA ALA A 113 -14.98 -1.91 -10.60
C ALA A 113 -15.44 -1.72 -9.15
N ARG A 114 -14.51 -1.68 -8.19
CA ARG A 114 -14.82 -1.52 -6.77
C ARG A 114 -15.27 -0.09 -6.46
N THR A 115 -16.26 0.04 -5.58
CA THR A 115 -16.60 1.34 -4.98
C THR A 115 -15.51 1.77 -4.02
N LEU A 116 -14.92 2.94 -4.24
CA LEU A 116 -13.89 3.48 -3.34
C LEU A 116 -14.52 3.98 -2.04
N VAL A 117 -14.32 3.23 -0.96
CA VAL A 117 -14.63 3.65 0.41
C VAL A 117 -13.35 4.10 1.09
N THR A 118 -13.38 5.26 1.75
CA THR A 118 -12.23 5.73 2.53
C THR A 118 -12.14 4.91 3.82
N VAL A 119 -11.00 4.24 4.02
CA VAL A 119 -10.74 3.42 5.19
C VAL A 119 -10.26 4.30 6.33
N GLU A 120 -11.12 4.57 7.30
CA GLU A 120 -10.74 5.16 8.57
C GLU A 120 -10.96 4.12 9.68
N PRO A 121 -9.90 3.44 10.14
CA PRO A 121 -10.02 2.44 11.19
C PRO A 121 -10.62 3.01 12.48
N GLN A 122 -11.46 2.24 13.15
CA GLN A 122 -12.08 2.61 14.41
C GLN A 122 -11.55 1.74 15.54
N ILE A 123 -11.21 2.37 16.67
CA ILE A 123 -10.86 1.63 17.89
C ILE A 123 -12.13 1.35 18.68
N ARG A 124 -12.36 0.09 19.03
CA ARG A 124 -13.52 -0.36 19.80
C ARG A 124 -13.07 -1.14 21.03
N ASP A 125 -13.82 -1.02 22.12
CA ASP A 125 -13.63 -1.86 23.31
C ASP A 125 -14.37 -3.20 23.13
N ARG A 126 -13.72 -4.29 23.55
CA ARG A 126 -14.23 -5.67 23.60
C ARG A 126 -13.86 -6.30 24.96
N GLU A 127 -14.48 -7.43 25.30
CA GLU A 127 -14.17 -8.15 26.54
C GLU A 127 -12.69 -8.56 26.65
N GLY A 128 -11.98 -8.74 25.52
CA GLY A 128 -10.56 -9.08 25.46
C GLY A 128 -9.59 -7.90 25.30
N GLY A 129 -10.07 -6.65 25.34
CA GLY A 129 -9.26 -5.45 25.16
C GLY A 129 -9.71 -4.57 23.98
N LYS A 130 -8.85 -3.63 23.59
CA LYS A 130 -9.14 -2.74 22.45
C LYS A 130 -8.81 -3.44 21.13
N VAL A 131 -9.71 -3.29 20.17
CA VAL A 131 -9.56 -3.81 18.80
C VAL A 131 -9.66 -2.68 17.80
N LEU A 132 -8.96 -2.83 16.69
CA LEU A 132 -9.08 -2.00 15.51
C LEU A 132 -10.06 -2.67 14.53
N VAL A 133 -11.04 -1.91 14.05
CA VAL A 133 -12.11 -2.36 13.16
C VAL A 133 -12.09 -1.54 11.87
N LEU A 134 -12.19 -2.20 10.72
CA LEU A 134 -12.34 -1.52 9.43
C LEU A 134 -13.83 -1.35 9.05
N PRO A 135 -14.18 -0.35 8.23
CA PRO A 135 -15.50 -0.29 7.61
C PRO A 135 -15.77 -1.56 6.79
N VAL A 136 -16.92 -2.19 7.01
CA VAL A 136 -17.27 -3.49 6.38
C VAL A 136 -17.45 -3.39 4.86
N ASP A 137 -17.77 -2.20 4.37
CA ASP A 137 -17.95 -1.86 2.95
C ASP A 137 -16.64 -1.45 2.27
N ALA A 138 -15.51 -1.42 2.98
CA ALA A 138 -14.20 -1.08 2.44
C ALA A 138 -13.58 -2.16 1.52
N GLY A 139 -14.22 -3.32 1.39
CA GLY A 139 -13.77 -4.38 0.50
C GLY A 139 -12.70 -5.30 1.08
N TYR A 140 -12.41 -5.22 2.38
CA TYR A 140 -11.48 -6.13 3.09
C TYR A 140 -12.21 -7.24 3.88
N GLY A 141 -13.53 -7.36 3.71
CA GLY A 141 -14.37 -8.23 4.54
C GLY A 141 -14.53 -7.71 5.97
N VAL A 142 -14.92 -8.60 6.89
CA VAL A 142 -15.03 -8.27 8.32
C VAL A 142 -13.63 -8.35 8.94
N VAL A 143 -13.05 -7.19 9.26
CA VAL A 143 -11.72 -7.09 9.88
C VAL A 143 -11.82 -6.52 11.28
N GLU A 144 -11.37 -7.31 12.26
CA GLU A 144 -11.20 -6.91 13.66
C GLU A 144 -9.85 -7.47 14.16
N GLU A 145 -8.94 -6.60 14.58
CA GLU A 145 -7.58 -6.98 15.01
C GLU A 145 -7.27 -6.41 16.40
N PRO A 146 -6.65 -7.19 17.31
CA PRO A 146 -6.14 -6.67 18.57
C PRO A 146 -5.23 -5.44 18.34
N LEU A 147 -5.46 -4.37 19.09
CA LEU A 147 -4.77 -3.09 18.86
C LEU A 147 -3.25 -3.19 19.04
N ASP A 148 -2.79 -4.07 19.94
CA ASP A 148 -1.37 -4.35 20.21
C ASP A 148 -0.64 -5.07 19.08
N ARG A 149 -1.36 -5.73 18.17
CA ARG A 149 -0.79 -6.36 16.97
C ARG A 149 -0.66 -5.40 15.79
N VAL A 150 -1.33 -4.26 15.88
CA VAL A 150 -1.40 -3.27 14.78
C VAL A 150 -0.52 -2.05 15.07
N MET A 151 -0.32 -1.70 16.35
CA MET A 151 0.52 -0.57 16.78
C MET A 151 1.99 -0.94 16.99
#